data_AF-A0A2W6E6Y6-F1
#
_entry.id   AF-A0A2W6E6Y6-F1
#
_cell.length_a   1.000
_cell.length_b   1.000
_cell.length_c   1.000
_cell.angle_alpha   90.00
_cell.angle_beta   90.00
_cell.angle_gamma   90.00
#
_symmetry.space_group_name_H-M   'P 1'
#
loop_
_entity.id
_entity.type
_entity.pdbx_description
1 polymer ?
#
loop_
_entity_poly.entity_id
_entity_poly.type
_entity_poly.pdbx_seq_one_letter_code
_entity_poly.pdbx_strand_id
1 'polypeptide(L)'
;MQRKGGLGRGLAALIPTGPVSTAGDPASRSHPDSQVGASTGQVAGAVYQEVPMAAIVPNPRQPRQAFDEEALAELAHSIREFGLLQP
;
A
#
# COMPACT_ATOMS: atom_id res chain seq x y z
N MET A 1 -28.08 33.45 -27.45
CA MET A 1 -26.90 32.59 -27.67
C MET A 1 -26.32 32.23 -26.31
N GLN A 2 -26.56 30.99 -25.88
CA GLN A 2 -26.31 30.48 -24.53
C GLN A 2 -24.80 30.32 -24.26
N ARG A 3 -24.30 30.95 -23.20
CA ARG A 3 -23.03 30.57 -22.57
C ARG A 3 -23.31 29.42 -21.59
N LYS A 4 -22.67 28.28 -21.77
CA LYS A 4 -22.57 27.18 -20.79
C LYS A 4 -21.24 26.48 -21.07
N GLY A 5 -20.29 26.33 -20.16
CA GLY A 5 -20.30 26.55 -18.72
C GLY A 5 -19.37 25.49 -18.13
N GLY A 6 -18.20 25.93 -17.66
CA GLY A 6 -17.44 25.31 -16.58
C GLY A 6 -16.78 23.96 -16.84
N LEU A 7 -15.45 23.97 -16.68
CA LEU A 7 -14.59 22.84 -16.32
C LEU A 7 -15.06 22.22 -14.98
N GLY A 8 -16.25 21.62 -14.97
CA GLY A 8 -17.05 21.33 -13.77
C GLY A 8 -17.44 19.87 -13.64
N ARG A 9 -16.64 18.94 -14.16
CA ARG A 9 -16.76 17.52 -13.87
C ARG A 9 -15.55 17.13 -13.04
N GLY A 10 -15.62 17.44 -11.76
CA GLY A 10 -14.53 17.25 -10.81
C GLY A 10 -13.96 15.83 -10.82
N LEU A 11 -12.78 15.69 -10.22
CA LEU A 11 -11.99 14.45 -10.07
C LEU A 11 -12.78 13.18 -9.72
N ALA A 12 -13.97 13.30 -9.13
CA ALA A 12 -14.90 12.20 -8.88
C ALA A 12 -15.34 11.43 -10.14
N ALA A 13 -15.25 12.00 -11.34
CA ALA A 13 -15.55 11.30 -12.60
C ALA A 13 -14.43 10.32 -13.04
N LEU A 14 -13.22 10.47 -12.48
CA LEU A 14 -12.04 9.65 -12.77
C LEU A 14 -11.83 8.52 -11.75
N ILE A 15 -12.56 8.52 -10.64
CA ILE A 15 -12.44 7.51 -9.60
C ILE A 15 -13.54 6.47 -9.83
N PRO A 16 -13.22 5.21 -10.17
CA PRO A 16 -14.21 4.15 -10.30
C PRO A 16 -14.89 3.91 -8.95
N THR A 17 -16.16 4.31 -8.81
CA THR A 17 -16.96 4.01 -7.62
C THR A 17 -17.79 2.76 -7.87
N GLY A 18 -17.26 1.60 -7.49
CA GLY A 18 -18.04 0.37 -7.37
C GLY A 18 -17.20 -0.88 -7.61
N PRO A 19 -17.40 -1.95 -6.82
CA PRO A 19 -16.73 -3.22 -7.08
C PRO A 19 -17.28 -3.82 -8.37
N VAL A 20 -16.40 -4.12 -9.32
CA VAL A 20 -16.74 -5.02 -10.43
C VAL A 20 -16.94 -6.42 -9.85
N SER A 21 -18.19 -6.76 -9.54
CA SER A 21 -18.58 -8.14 -9.25
C SER A 21 -18.40 -8.96 -10.52
N THR A 22 -17.25 -9.62 -10.67
CA THR A 22 -17.08 -10.69 -11.65
C THR A 22 -17.72 -11.96 -11.07
N ALA A 23 -18.98 -12.16 -11.45
CA ALA A 23 -19.65 -13.43 -11.38
C ALA A 23 -18.90 -14.47 -12.24
N GLY A 24 -18.53 -15.61 -11.64
CA GLY A 24 -18.28 -16.87 -12.34
C GLY A 24 -16.91 -17.50 -12.14
N ASP A 25 -16.72 -18.29 -11.08
CA ASP A 25 -16.30 -19.71 -11.16
C ASP A 25 -16.27 -20.37 -9.76
N PRO A 26 -17.06 -21.43 -9.47
CA PRO A 26 -17.04 -22.14 -8.20
C PRO A 26 -16.28 -23.47 -8.31
N ALA A 27 -14.95 -23.44 -8.46
CA ALA A 27 -14.16 -24.67 -8.44
C ALA A 27 -12.72 -24.48 -7.96
N SER A 28 -12.53 -24.11 -6.69
CA SER A 28 -11.45 -24.65 -5.86
C SER A 28 -11.67 -24.26 -4.40
N ARG A 29 -12.41 -25.10 -3.66
CA ARG A 29 -12.42 -25.05 -2.19
C ARG A 29 -11.33 -26.00 -1.72
N SER A 30 -10.40 -25.51 -0.90
CA SER A 30 -10.02 -26.07 0.42
C SER A 30 -8.53 -25.87 0.74
N HIS A 31 -8.21 -24.78 1.44
CA HIS A 31 -7.10 -24.77 2.41
C HIS A 31 -7.65 -24.23 3.73
N PRO A 32 -7.61 -24.99 4.84
CA PRO A 32 -8.16 -24.56 6.10
C PRO A 32 -7.17 -23.65 6.84
N ASP A 33 -7.64 -22.43 7.07
CA ASP A 33 -7.56 -21.63 8.29
C ASP A 33 -6.33 -21.74 9.21
N SER A 34 -5.55 -20.66 9.22
CA SER A 34 -4.99 -20.10 10.47
C SER A 34 -4.94 -18.59 10.33
N GLN A 35 -6.09 -17.98 10.61
CA GLN A 35 -6.25 -16.55 10.83
C GLN A 35 -5.43 -16.06 12.03
N VAL A 36 -4.45 -15.21 11.75
CA VAL A 36 -4.08 -14.08 12.63
C VAL A 36 -4.17 -12.81 11.81
N GLY A 37 -5.39 -12.28 11.74
CA GLY A 37 -5.69 -11.01 11.11
C GLY A 37 -5.26 -9.85 12.00
N ALA A 38 -4.23 -9.12 11.59
CA ALA A 38 -4.12 -7.70 11.88
C ALA A 38 -4.44 -6.95 10.58
N SER A 39 -5.68 -6.48 10.48
CA SER A 39 -6.15 -5.64 9.38
C SER A 39 -5.51 -4.26 9.47
N THR A 40 -4.33 -4.09 8.91
CA THR A 40 -3.71 -2.77 8.70
C THR A 40 -3.99 -2.33 7.27
N GLY A 41 -4.59 -1.15 7.11
CA GLY A 41 -5.39 -0.78 5.94
C GLY A 41 -4.65 -0.70 4.60
N GLN A 42 -5.40 -0.93 3.52
CA GLN A 42 -4.97 -0.63 2.15
C GLN A 42 -4.52 0.83 2.03
N VAL A 43 -3.24 1.05 1.73
CA VAL A 43 -2.72 2.36 1.35
C VAL A 43 -2.67 2.39 -0.18
N ALA A 44 -3.56 3.17 -0.79
CA ALA A 44 -3.60 3.52 -2.22
C ALA A 44 -3.13 2.42 -3.21
N GLY A 45 -3.84 1.28 -3.25
CA GLY A 45 -3.65 0.24 -4.26
C GLY A 45 -2.45 -0.69 -4.05
N ALA A 46 -1.70 -0.55 -2.95
CA ALA A 46 -0.67 -1.50 -2.56
C ALA A 46 -1.27 -2.68 -1.78
N VAL A 47 -0.77 -3.89 -2.08
CA VAL A 47 -1.05 -5.11 -1.31
C VAL A 47 0.16 -5.46 -0.46
N TYR A 48 -0.08 -5.93 0.76
CA TYR A 48 0.98 -6.35 1.65
C TYR A 48 1.55 -7.70 1.22
N GLN A 49 2.87 -7.78 1.13
CA GLN A 49 3.60 -9.01 0.82
C GLN A 49 4.87 -9.08 1.67
N GLU A 50 5.12 -10.24 2.25
CA GLU A 50 6.41 -10.54 2.87
C GLU A 50 7.43 -10.90 1.78
N VAL A 51 8.58 -10.24 1.80
CA VAL A 51 9.68 -10.46 0.85
C VAL A 51 11.00 -10.72 1.59
N PRO A 52 11.89 -11.58 1.06
CA PRO A 52 13.21 -11.76 1.64
C PRO A 52 14.00 -10.44 1.63
N MET A 53 14.71 -10.12 2.72
CA MET A 53 15.50 -8.88 2.81
C MET A 53 16.52 -8.73 1.67
N ALA A 54 17.13 -9.84 1.22
CA ALA A 54 18.09 -9.84 0.13
C ALA A 54 17.51 -9.44 -1.24
N ALA A 55 16.18 -9.43 -1.38
CA ALA A 55 15.51 -8.96 -2.60
C ALA A 55 15.29 -7.45 -2.62
N ILE A 56 15.55 -6.74 -1.51
CA ILE A 56 15.36 -5.29 -1.40
C ILE A 56 16.66 -4.59 -1.81
N VAL A 57 16.57 -3.71 -2.80
CA VAL A 57 17.69 -2.89 -3.27
C VAL A 57 17.35 -1.39 -3.18
N PRO A 58 18.33 -0.51 -2.92
CA PRO A 58 18.10 0.93 -2.95
C PRO A 58 17.58 1.38 -4.31
N ASN A 59 16.71 2.39 -4.32
CA ASN A 59 16.25 2.99 -5.57
C ASN A 59 17.39 3.78 -6.21
N PRO A 60 17.80 3.52 -7.48
CA PRO A 60 18.85 4.28 -8.15
C PRO A 60 18.57 5.79 -8.25
N ARG A 61 17.30 6.20 -8.16
CA ARG A 61 16.85 7.59 -8.26
C ARG A 61 16.43 8.16 -6.90
N GLN A 62 17.15 7.80 -5.84
CA GLN A 62 16.83 8.25 -4.48
C GLN A 62 17.17 9.75 -4.29
N PRO A 63 16.17 10.63 -4.09
CA PRO A 63 16.42 12.06 -3.95
C PRO A 63 17.05 12.42 -2.60
N ARG A 64 16.75 11.67 -1.53
CA ARG A 64 17.40 11.80 -0.21
C ARG A 64 18.60 10.87 -0.13
N GLN A 65 19.79 11.45 0.00
CA GLN A 65 21.06 10.72 0.07
C GLN A 65 21.75 10.81 1.43
N ALA A 66 21.41 11.80 2.24
CA ALA A 66 21.95 11.98 3.59
C ALA A 66 20.90 11.60 4.63
N PHE A 67 21.38 10.95 5.70
CA PHE A 67 20.61 10.62 6.88
C PHE A 67 21.29 11.23 8.11
N ASP A 68 20.50 11.47 9.14
CA ASP A 68 21.02 11.77 10.47
C ASP A 68 21.32 10.44 11.16
N GLU A 69 22.57 10.25 11.55
CA GLU A 69 23.06 9.01 12.14
C GLU A 69 22.47 8.76 13.54
N GLU A 70 22.16 9.81 14.30
CA GLU A 70 21.55 9.69 15.62
C GLU A 70 20.11 9.19 15.49
N ALA A 71 19.32 9.82 14.61
CA ALA A 71 17.95 9.41 14.34
C ALA A 71 17.89 7.98 13.72
N LEU A 72 18.87 7.61 12.89
CA LEU A 72 18.94 6.25 12.33
C LEU A 72 19.22 5.21 13.42
N ALA A 73 20.11 5.52 14.35
CA ALA A 73 20.42 4.63 15.48
C ALA A 73 19.20 4.42 16.40
N GLU A 74 18.44 5.49 16.67
CA GLU A 74 17.18 5.42 17.41
C GLU A 74 16.16 4.52 16.72
N LEU A 75 15.96 4.70 15.40
CA LEU A 75 15.05 3.87 14.63
C LEU A 75 15.47 2.39 14.66
N ALA A 76 16.76 2.11 14.50
CA ALA A 76 17.29 0.75 14.56
C ALA A 76 17.12 0.10 15.94
N HIS A 77 17.14 0.89 17.02
CA HIS A 77 16.83 0.41 18.37
C HIS A 77 15.34 0.10 18.51
N SER A 78 14.46 1.02 18.08
CA SER A 78 13.01 0.82 18.11
C SER A 78 12.57 -0.41 17.31
N ILE A 79 13.10 -0.62 16.10
CA ILE A 79 12.78 -1.80 15.28
C ILE A 79 13.22 -3.09 15.96
N ARG A 80 14.34 -3.09 16.70
CA ARG A 80 14.81 -4.27 17.45
C ARG A 80 13.91 -4.61 18.64
N GLU A 81 13.34 -3.61 19.30
CA GLU A 81 12.48 -3.81 20.48
C GLU A 81 11.02 -4.11 20.11
N PHE A 82 10.47 -3.38 19.14
CA PHE A 82 9.04 -3.40 18.82
C PHE A 82 8.71 -4.04 17.46
N GLY A 83 9.72 -4.27 16.61
CA GLY A 83 9.52 -4.72 15.23
C GLY A 83 9.13 -3.59 14.28
N LEU A 84 8.72 -3.96 13.06
CA LEU A 84 8.26 -3.00 12.04
C LEU A 84 6.80 -2.65 12.28
N LEU A 85 6.53 -1.37 12.56
CA LEU A 85 5.17 -0.86 12.81
C LEU A 85 4.41 -0.57 11.51
N GLN A 86 5.14 -0.17 10.47
CA GLN A 86 4.57 0.15 9.17
C GLN A 86 5.13 -0.81 8.11
N PRO A 87 4.28 -1.63 7.50
CA PRO A 87 4.62 -2.41 6.31
C PRO A 87 4.72 -1.55 5.04
#